data_AF-A0A7M4AIV2-F1
#
_entry.id   AF-A0A7M4AIV2-F1
#
_cell.length_a   1.000
_cell.length_b   1.000
_cell.length_c   1.000
_cell.angle_alpha   90.00
_cell.angle_beta   90.00
_cell.angle_gamma   90.00
#
_symmetry.space_group_name_H-M   'P 1'
#
loop_
_entity.id
_entity.type
_entity.pdbx_description
1 polymer ?
#
loop_
_entity_poly.entity_id
_entity_poly.type
_entity_poly.pdbx_seq_one_letter_code
_entity_poly.pdbx_strand_id
1 'polypeptide(L)'
;MKKTILAVLMMLFSGGLAGCIEGPEAGVQYISSADCGGSWHVEFVDMSNDNFAAWEGEVQFIGSDGSTETISDFSSQQKYVLLDESLTWSLKYTFYEDDIGFINNGVFYGGNNDYGESGTVDLVLTRQTSQSSSESSDENGAVSYSDCKPDTYHVEFYDMSAFDFCCWDGEVEFTNPEGDRAYLSSFSSSQKYVILEQGHVWTMNYVFYEYDIGFIVEGENYGGDNDEGESGTITIDLS
;
A
#
# COMPACT_ATOMS: atom_id res chain seq x y z
N MET A 1 -46.27 -22.25 -62.81
CA MET A 1 -45.97 -22.11 -61.37
C MET A 1 -44.62 -21.44 -61.22
N LYS A 2 -44.59 -20.12 -60.96
CA LYS A 2 -43.35 -19.34 -60.78
C LYS A 2 -43.12 -19.18 -59.27
N LYS A 3 -41.93 -19.57 -58.79
CA LYS A 3 -41.51 -19.43 -57.39
C LYS A 3 -40.95 -18.02 -57.20
N THR A 4 -41.55 -17.25 -56.31
CA THR A 4 -41.02 -15.94 -55.88
C THR A 4 -40.15 -16.17 -54.66
N ILE A 5 -38.86 -15.83 -54.77
CA ILE A 5 -37.89 -15.83 -53.68
C ILE A 5 -38.06 -14.51 -52.92
N LEU A 6 -38.39 -14.60 -51.63
CA LEU A 6 -38.47 -13.45 -50.74
C LEU A 6 -37.05 -13.16 -50.22
N ALA A 7 -36.46 -12.06 -50.66
CA ALA A 7 -35.17 -11.58 -50.15
C ALA A 7 -35.40 -10.85 -48.83
N VAL A 8 -34.86 -11.39 -47.73
CA VAL A 8 -34.79 -10.73 -46.43
C VAL A 8 -33.66 -9.70 -46.48
N LEU A 9 -34.01 -8.42 -46.41
CA LEU A 9 -33.08 -7.30 -46.32
C LEU A 9 -32.53 -7.24 -44.88
N MET A 10 -31.32 -7.74 -44.67
CA MET A 10 -30.60 -7.63 -43.41
C MET A 10 -29.98 -6.22 -43.35
N MET A 11 -30.57 -5.33 -42.55
CA MET A 11 -29.99 -4.01 -42.28
C MET A 11 -28.72 -4.20 -41.46
N LEU A 12 -27.56 -4.06 -42.10
CA LEU A 12 -26.28 -3.91 -41.43
C LEU A 12 -26.26 -2.53 -40.75
N PHE A 13 -26.54 -2.50 -39.45
CA PHE A 13 -26.10 -1.42 -38.60
C PHE A 13 -24.57 -1.46 -38.54
N SER A 14 -23.92 -0.65 -39.39
CA SER A 14 -22.54 -0.28 -39.22
C SER A 14 -22.45 0.68 -38.03
N GLY A 15 -22.50 0.14 -36.82
CA GLY A 15 -22.04 0.84 -35.63
C GLY A 15 -20.54 1.02 -35.76
N GLY A 16 -20.09 2.25 -35.95
CA GLY A 16 -18.68 2.59 -35.85
C GLY A 16 -18.20 2.20 -34.46
N LEU A 17 -17.36 1.17 -34.38
CA LEU A 17 -16.48 0.98 -33.24
C LEU A 17 -15.50 2.16 -33.29
N ALA A 18 -15.85 3.23 -32.57
CA ALA A 18 -14.88 4.18 -32.07
C ALA A 18 -14.00 3.39 -31.09
N GLY A 19 -13.00 2.70 -31.63
CA GLY A 19 -11.87 2.26 -30.84
C GLY A 19 -11.18 3.52 -30.36
N CYS A 20 -11.35 3.84 -29.08
CA CYS A 20 -10.43 4.73 -28.39
C CYS A 20 -9.02 4.21 -28.69
N ILE A 21 -8.24 4.99 -29.42
CA ILE A 21 -6.79 4.82 -29.39
C ILE A 21 -6.40 5.37 -28.02
N GLU A 22 -6.53 4.53 -27.00
CA GLU A 22 -5.82 4.73 -25.75
C GLU A 22 -4.34 4.79 -26.14
N GLY A 23 -3.66 5.85 -25.70
CA GLY A 23 -2.22 5.97 -25.87
C GLY A 23 -1.51 4.75 -25.25
N PRO A 24 -0.19 4.60 -25.44
CA PRO A 24 0.55 3.64 -24.64
C PRO A 24 0.21 3.89 -23.16
N GLU A 25 -0.33 2.87 -22.49
CA GLU A 25 -0.48 2.84 -21.03
C GLU A 25 0.85 3.34 -20.44
N ALA A 26 0.81 4.40 -19.66
CA ALA A 26 2.03 4.97 -19.11
C ALA A 26 2.67 3.92 -18.20
N GLY A 27 3.99 3.74 -18.32
CA GLY A 27 4.75 2.80 -17.50
C GLY A 27 4.92 3.24 -16.04
N VAL A 28 3.90 3.86 -15.45
CA VAL A 28 3.88 4.36 -14.07
C VAL A 28 3.14 3.34 -13.21
N GLN A 29 3.71 3.01 -12.05
CA GLN A 29 3.09 2.11 -11.08
C GLN A 29 3.15 2.75 -9.70
N TYR A 30 2.10 2.60 -8.91
CA TYR A 30 2.03 3.14 -7.55
C TYR A 30 2.19 2.03 -6.53
N ILE A 31 2.97 2.32 -5.49
CA ILE A 31 3.15 1.49 -4.32
C ILE A 31 2.68 2.27 -3.09
N SER A 32 1.96 1.56 -2.23
CA SER A 32 1.47 2.09 -0.97
C SER A 32 2.61 2.26 0.03
N SER A 33 2.49 3.24 0.91
CA SER A 33 3.29 3.35 2.15
C SER A 33 3.32 2.07 3.00
N ALA A 34 2.33 1.21 2.80
CA ALA A 34 2.17 -0.09 3.44
C ALA A 34 3.14 -1.19 2.98
N ASP A 35 3.91 -1.00 1.89
CA ASP A 35 4.67 -2.07 1.23
C ASP A 35 6.16 -2.05 1.61
N CYS A 36 6.66 -3.11 2.27
CA CYS A 36 8.08 -3.24 2.62
C CYS A 36 8.97 -3.65 1.45
N GLY A 37 8.39 -4.17 0.37
CA GLY A 37 9.13 -4.64 -0.80
C GLY A 37 9.29 -3.58 -1.88
N GLY A 38 8.72 -2.39 -1.69
CA GLY A 38 8.70 -1.34 -2.69
C GLY A 38 10.10 -0.85 -3.02
N SER A 39 10.50 -0.98 -4.30
CA SER A 39 11.61 -0.21 -4.84
C SER A 39 11.05 0.96 -5.66
N TRP A 40 11.27 2.22 -5.30
CA TRP A 40 10.61 3.36 -5.96
C TRP A 40 11.59 4.37 -6.57
N HIS A 41 11.09 5.21 -7.48
CA HIS A 41 11.82 6.32 -8.09
C HIS A 41 11.41 7.67 -7.52
N VAL A 42 10.13 7.82 -7.16
CA VAL A 42 9.57 9.04 -6.55
C VAL A 42 8.84 8.64 -5.27
N GLU A 43 9.05 9.42 -4.23
CA GLU A 43 8.31 9.35 -2.97
C GLU A 43 7.58 10.66 -2.77
N PHE A 44 6.29 10.58 -2.50
CA PHE A 44 5.46 11.70 -2.12
C PHE A 44 5.45 11.85 -0.61
N VAL A 45 5.54 13.10 -0.15
CA VAL A 45 5.65 13.46 1.26
C VAL A 45 4.67 14.58 1.56
N ASP A 46 3.95 14.41 2.66
CA ASP A 46 3.31 15.50 3.40
C ASP A 46 4.06 15.57 4.73
N MET A 47 4.72 16.69 5.00
CA MET A 47 5.59 16.82 6.16
C MET A 47 4.82 16.98 7.48
N SER A 48 3.52 17.28 7.41
CA SER A 48 2.65 17.32 8.59
C SER A 48 1.97 15.99 8.86
N ASN A 49 1.94 15.09 7.86
CA ASN A 49 1.22 13.84 7.93
C ASN A 49 1.85 12.73 7.08
N ASP A 50 2.37 11.69 7.73
CA ASP A 50 2.92 10.53 7.03
C ASP A 50 1.86 9.68 6.29
N ASN A 51 0.58 9.87 6.62
CA ASN A 51 -0.59 9.15 6.09
C ASN A 51 -1.73 10.10 5.71
N PHE A 52 -1.66 10.65 4.51
CA PHE A 52 -2.63 11.61 3.98
C PHE A 52 -3.70 10.91 3.12
N ALA A 53 -4.98 11.25 3.36
CA ALA A 53 -6.13 10.71 2.61
C ALA A 53 -6.38 11.47 1.30
N ALA A 54 -5.87 12.70 1.22
CA ALA A 54 -5.90 13.53 0.04
C ALA A 54 -4.66 14.44 0.08
N TRP A 55 -4.15 14.77 -1.10
CA TRP A 55 -3.08 15.71 -1.32
C TRP A 55 -3.67 16.84 -2.17
N GLU A 56 -3.67 18.09 -1.71
CA GLU A 56 -4.22 19.20 -2.51
C GLU A 56 -3.20 19.65 -3.58
N GLY A 57 -3.23 18.99 -4.73
CA GLY A 57 -2.25 19.20 -5.80
C GLY A 57 -2.46 18.30 -7.01
N GLU A 58 -1.68 18.56 -8.05
CA GLU A 58 -1.66 17.77 -9.28
C GLU A 58 -0.22 17.52 -9.70
N VAL A 59 0.09 16.29 -10.10
CA VAL A 59 1.36 15.94 -10.73
C VAL A 59 1.13 15.17 -12.02
N GLN A 60 1.95 15.45 -13.02
CA GLN A 60 1.92 14.82 -14.32
C GLN A 60 3.29 14.23 -14.66
N PHE A 61 3.35 12.90 -14.81
CA PHE A 61 4.48 12.16 -15.34
C PHE A 61 4.45 12.20 -16.87
N ILE A 62 5.60 12.46 -17.49
CA ILE A 62 5.74 12.56 -18.94
C ILE A 62 6.95 11.73 -19.37
N GLY A 63 6.71 10.63 -20.06
CA GLY A 63 7.74 9.75 -20.62
C GLY A 63 8.31 10.27 -21.94
N SER A 64 9.55 9.90 -22.26
CA SER A 64 10.23 10.29 -23.51
C SER A 64 9.57 9.77 -24.78
N ASP A 65 8.70 8.77 -24.67
CA ASP A 65 7.89 8.22 -25.75
C ASP A 65 6.59 9.03 -25.99
N GLY A 66 6.34 10.05 -25.16
CA GLY A 66 5.14 10.87 -25.20
C GLY A 66 3.99 10.34 -24.36
N SER A 67 4.17 9.24 -23.61
CA SER A 67 3.21 8.79 -22.61
C SER A 67 3.08 9.84 -21.50
N THR A 68 1.86 10.00 -20.99
CA THR A 68 1.59 10.91 -19.88
C THR A 68 0.63 10.29 -18.91
N GLU A 69 0.88 10.50 -17.63
CA GLU A 69 -0.05 10.14 -16.56
C GLU A 69 -0.21 11.31 -15.61
N THR A 70 -1.42 11.58 -15.16
CA THR A 70 -1.71 12.69 -14.25
C THR A 70 -2.50 12.16 -13.06
N ILE A 71 -2.04 12.51 -11.87
CA ILE A 71 -2.75 12.23 -10.62
C ILE A 71 -3.01 13.54 -9.89
N SER A 72 -4.19 13.63 -9.32
CA SER A 72 -4.65 14.69 -8.43
C SER A 72 -5.26 14.04 -7.19
N ASP A 73 -5.21 14.70 -6.04
CA ASP A 73 -5.86 14.25 -4.81
C ASP A 73 -5.50 12.80 -4.40
N PHE A 74 -4.22 12.42 -4.56
CA PHE A 74 -3.76 11.07 -4.23
C PHE A 74 -3.52 10.91 -2.73
N SER A 75 -3.52 9.67 -2.25
CA SER A 75 -3.35 9.33 -0.83
C SER A 75 -2.02 8.61 -0.58
N SER A 76 -1.75 8.29 0.68
CA SER A 76 -0.65 7.42 1.11
C SER A 76 -0.62 6.03 0.42
N GLN A 77 -1.70 5.63 -0.27
CA GLN A 77 -1.75 4.44 -1.13
C GLN A 77 -0.93 4.59 -2.43
N GLN A 78 -0.60 5.83 -2.80
CA GLN A 78 0.20 6.16 -3.98
C GLN A 78 1.51 6.87 -3.58
N LYS A 79 1.93 6.73 -2.31
CA LYS A 79 3.11 7.39 -1.74
C LYS A 79 4.37 7.15 -2.57
N TYR A 80 4.54 5.95 -3.09
CA TYR A 80 5.72 5.56 -3.85
C TYR A 80 5.37 5.33 -5.33
N VAL A 81 6.26 5.75 -6.23
CA VAL A 81 6.06 5.62 -7.68
C VAL A 81 7.22 4.90 -8.33
N LEU A 82 6.92 3.86 -9.11
CA LEU A 82 7.82 3.23 -10.06
C LEU A 82 7.53 3.73 -11.45
N LEU A 83 8.58 3.81 -12.25
CA LEU A 83 8.56 4.32 -13.61
C LEU A 83 9.31 3.34 -14.49
N ASP A 84 8.86 3.14 -15.72
CA ASP A 84 9.56 2.32 -16.70
C ASP A 84 10.97 2.89 -16.95
N GLU A 85 11.99 2.12 -16.55
CA GLU A 85 13.41 2.48 -16.64
C GLU A 85 13.94 2.49 -18.08
N SER A 86 13.17 1.99 -19.05
CA SER A 86 13.52 2.09 -20.47
C SER A 86 13.29 3.50 -21.05
N LEU A 87 12.59 4.37 -20.30
CA LEU A 87 12.25 5.74 -20.68
C LEU A 87 12.96 6.75 -19.77
N THR A 88 13.12 7.98 -20.27
CA THR A 88 13.41 9.14 -19.41
C THR A 88 12.11 9.85 -19.08
N TRP A 89 12.00 10.38 -17.86
CA TRP A 89 10.77 10.97 -17.35
C TRP A 89 10.97 12.41 -16.90
N SER A 90 9.94 13.23 -17.08
CA SER A 90 9.80 14.51 -16.39
C SER A 90 8.51 14.52 -15.59
N LEU A 91 8.52 15.23 -14.46
CA LEU A 91 7.38 15.42 -13.58
C LEU A 91 7.03 16.91 -13.54
N LYS A 92 5.81 17.24 -13.96
CA LYS A 92 5.22 18.56 -13.73
C LYS A 92 4.38 18.51 -12.47
N TYR A 93 4.44 19.54 -11.65
CA TYR A 93 3.66 19.60 -10.42
C TYR A 93 3.00 20.96 -10.24
N THR A 94 1.90 20.96 -9.49
CA THR A 94 1.28 22.14 -8.88
C THR A 94 0.78 21.76 -7.48
N PHE A 95 1.16 22.52 -6.46
CA PHE A 95 0.82 22.27 -5.06
C PHE A 95 -0.07 23.39 -4.50
N TYR A 96 -1.07 23.03 -3.71
CA TYR A 96 -2.01 23.96 -3.07
C TYR A 96 -1.97 23.91 -1.54
N GLU A 97 -1.17 23.01 -0.97
CA GLU A 97 -0.79 22.96 0.45
C GLU A 97 0.68 23.36 0.63
N ASP A 98 0.99 23.92 1.81
CA ASP A 98 2.29 24.53 2.09
C ASP A 98 3.40 23.47 2.30
N ASP A 99 3.07 22.30 2.82
CA ASP A 99 4.01 21.32 3.40
C ASP A 99 4.06 19.97 2.66
N ILE A 100 3.52 19.93 1.45
CA ILE A 100 3.55 18.78 0.54
C ILE A 100 4.69 18.88 -0.48
N GLY A 101 5.19 17.74 -0.94
CA GLY A 101 6.27 17.70 -1.92
C GLY A 101 6.79 16.30 -2.18
N PHE A 102 7.64 16.13 -3.18
CA PHE A 102 8.17 14.81 -3.52
C PHE A 102 9.69 14.76 -3.42
N ILE A 103 10.19 13.55 -3.22
CA ILE A 103 11.60 13.20 -3.23
C ILE A 103 11.89 12.43 -4.51
N ASN A 104 12.91 12.86 -5.25
CA ASN A 104 13.51 12.08 -6.33
C ASN A 104 15.02 12.03 -6.13
N ASN A 105 15.57 10.81 -6.01
CA ASN A 105 17.01 10.57 -5.78
C ASN A 105 17.57 11.40 -4.60
N GLY A 106 16.83 11.46 -3.49
CA GLY A 106 17.20 12.18 -2.28
C GLY A 106 17.09 13.72 -2.36
N VAL A 107 16.64 14.26 -3.49
CA VAL A 107 16.36 15.70 -3.64
C VAL A 107 14.88 15.94 -3.38
N PHE A 108 14.59 16.86 -2.46
CA PHE A 108 13.24 17.27 -2.10
C PHE A 108 12.75 18.42 -2.99
N TYR A 109 11.52 18.34 -3.47
CA TYR A 109 10.85 19.35 -4.28
C TYR A 109 9.51 19.71 -3.64
N GLY A 110 9.34 20.98 -3.27
CA GLY A 110 8.18 21.48 -2.51
C GLY A 110 8.48 21.61 -1.01
N GLY A 111 7.46 21.44 -0.16
CA GLY A 111 7.55 21.43 1.31
C GLY A 111 7.58 22.81 1.97
N ASN A 112 7.57 23.88 1.20
CA ASN A 112 7.26 25.22 1.70
C ASN A 112 6.67 26.00 0.54
N ASN A 113 5.52 25.53 0.09
CA ASN A 113 4.90 25.97 -1.14
C ASN A 113 4.09 27.25 -0.91
N ASP A 114 4.09 28.14 -1.89
CA ASP A 114 2.97 29.08 -2.02
C ASP A 114 1.77 28.36 -2.68
N TYR A 115 0.55 28.80 -2.36
CA TYR A 115 -0.66 28.24 -3.00
C TYR A 115 -0.59 28.34 -4.54
N GLY A 116 -0.63 27.19 -5.21
CA GLY A 116 -0.50 27.07 -6.67
C GLY A 116 0.95 27.08 -7.18
N GLU A 117 1.93 26.89 -6.30
CA GLU A 117 3.33 26.75 -6.69
C GLU A 117 3.50 25.58 -7.64
N SER A 118 4.19 25.81 -8.75
CA SER A 118 4.31 24.85 -9.83
C SER A 118 5.71 24.81 -10.43
N GLY A 119 6.05 23.65 -10.97
CA GLY A 119 7.36 23.43 -11.55
C GLY A 119 7.40 22.23 -12.49
N THR A 120 8.59 22.02 -13.07
CA THR A 120 8.88 20.85 -13.90
C THR A 120 10.28 20.37 -13.59
N VAL A 121 10.41 19.07 -13.36
CA VAL A 121 11.67 18.42 -12.96
C VAL A 121 11.93 17.23 -13.88
N ASP A 122 13.15 17.11 -14.39
CA ASP A 122 13.62 15.89 -15.03
C ASP A 122 13.97 14.87 -13.94
N LEU A 123 13.34 13.70 -13.97
CA LEU A 123 13.50 12.69 -12.94
C LEU A 123 14.77 11.86 -13.17
N VAL A 124 15.51 11.62 -12.10
CA VAL A 124 16.58 10.64 -12.05
C VAL A 124 16.00 9.31 -11.59
N LEU A 125 16.04 8.30 -12.46
CA LEU A 125 15.58 6.96 -12.11
C LEU A 125 16.66 6.22 -11.32
N THR A 126 16.54 6.24 -10.00
CA THR A 126 17.37 5.44 -9.09
C THR A 126 16.45 4.81 -8.07
N ARG A 127 16.37 3.47 -8.09
CA ARG A 127 15.55 2.72 -7.14
C ARG A 127 16.02 2.98 -5.71
N GLN A 128 15.13 3.54 -4.91
CA GLN A 128 15.21 3.56 -3.46
C GLN A 128 14.52 2.30 -2.92
N THR A 129 14.91 1.82 -1.75
CA THR A 129 14.28 0.66 -1.10
C THR A 129 13.92 1.01 0.33
N SER A 130 12.74 0.63 0.79
CA SER A 130 12.30 0.75 2.19
C SER A 130 13.04 -0.29 3.01
N GLN A 131 14.27 0.01 3.39
CA GLN A 131 14.99 -0.84 4.32
C GLN A 131 14.53 -0.53 5.75
N SER A 132 13.31 -0.97 6.11
CA SER A 132 12.86 -1.00 7.50
C SER A 132 13.37 -2.29 8.16
N SER A 133 14.64 -2.27 8.55
CA SER A 133 15.17 -3.18 9.58
C SER A 133 14.88 -2.53 10.92
N SER A 134 13.64 -2.59 11.41
CA SER A 134 13.37 -2.29 12.81
C SER A 134 13.84 -3.49 13.64
N GLU A 135 15.14 -3.51 13.97
CA GLU A 135 15.68 -4.32 15.06
C GLU A 135 15.09 -3.81 16.38
N SER A 136 13.82 -4.10 16.64
CA SER A 136 13.26 -4.07 17.99
C SER A 136 13.44 -5.46 18.57
N SER A 137 14.61 -5.64 19.17
CA SER A 137 15.03 -6.84 19.86
C SER A 137 14.20 -7.05 21.13
N ASP A 138 13.21 -7.94 21.06
CA ASP A 138 13.00 -8.95 22.08
C ASP A 138 13.29 -10.30 21.42
N GLU A 139 14.57 -10.66 21.38
CA GLU A 139 15.08 -11.91 20.79
C GLU A 139 14.58 -13.14 21.58
N ASN A 140 13.37 -13.59 21.27
CA ASN A 140 13.17 -14.99 20.96
C ASN A 140 13.08 -15.05 19.44
N GLY A 141 14.21 -15.38 18.77
CA GLY A 141 14.37 -15.28 17.31
C GLY A 141 13.39 -16.07 16.44
N ALA A 142 12.40 -16.72 17.05
CA ALA A 142 11.32 -17.44 16.42
C ALA A 142 10.12 -16.55 16.02
N VAL A 143 10.03 -15.31 16.50
CA VAL A 143 8.98 -14.34 16.11
C VAL A 143 9.60 -12.99 15.77
N SER A 144 9.23 -12.42 14.63
CA SER A 144 9.64 -11.08 14.21
C SER A 144 8.46 -10.25 13.71
N TYR A 145 8.68 -8.94 13.66
CA TYR A 145 7.65 -7.94 13.39
C TYR A 145 8.08 -7.00 12.28
N SER A 146 7.10 -6.44 11.58
CA SER A 146 7.32 -5.47 10.51
C SER A 146 6.22 -4.41 10.50
N ASP A 147 6.61 -3.18 10.20
CA ASP A 147 5.76 -1.98 10.14
C ASP A 147 5.02 -1.87 8.80
N CYS A 148 5.61 -2.43 7.75
CA CYS A 148 5.03 -2.59 6.43
C CYS A 148 4.86 -4.09 6.08
N LYS A 149 4.11 -4.38 5.01
CA LYS A 149 3.78 -5.72 4.54
C LYS A 149 5.00 -6.39 3.89
N PRO A 150 5.56 -7.46 4.48
CA PRO A 150 6.65 -8.21 3.86
C PRO A 150 6.11 -9.23 2.83
N ASP A 151 7.01 -9.78 2.00
CA ASP A 151 6.71 -10.89 1.09
C ASP A 151 6.15 -12.14 1.80
N THR A 152 6.46 -12.30 3.08
CA THR A 152 5.99 -13.41 3.91
C THR A 152 5.67 -12.91 5.31
N TYR A 153 4.42 -13.12 5.73
CA TYR A 153 3.90 -12.88 7.07
C TYR A 153 2.82 -13.91 7.37
N HIS A 154 2.47 -14.05 8.64
CA HIS A 154 1.48 -15.05 9.10
C HIS A 154 0.32 -14.41 9.86
N VAL A 155 0.54 -13.23 10.46
CA VAL A 155 -0.51 -12.43 11.09
C VAL A 155 -0.39 -10.98 10.60
N GLU A 156 -1.51 -10.38 10.27
CA GLU A 156 -1.63 -8.95 9.97
C GLU A 156 -2.63 -8.31 10.95
N PHE A 157 -2.15 -7.40 11.77
CA PHE A 157 -2.99 -6.58 12.65
C PHE A 157 -3.61 -5.42 11.87
N TYR A 158 -4.83 -5.05 12.24
CA TYR A 158 -5.52 -3.89 11.70
C TYR A 158 -6.32 -3.16 12.77
N ASP A 159 -6.56 -1.89 12.49
CA ASP A 159 -7.53 -1.04 13.16
C ASP A 159 -8.43 -0.48 12.06
N MET A 160 -9.75 -0.64 12.21
CA MET A 160 -10.71 -0.18 11.19
C MET A 160 -10.87 1.34 11.19
N SER A 161 -10.52 2.02 12.27
CA SER A 161 -10.53 3.48 12.37
C SER A 161 -9.24 4.12 11.84
N ALA A 162 -8.13 3.36 11.84
CA ALA A 162 -6.82 3.88 11.47
C ALA A 162 -5.95 2.86 10.74
N PHE A 163 -5.39 3.27 9.60
CA PHE A 163 -4.42 2.42 8.88
C PHE A 163 -3.07 2.33 9.62
N ASP A 164 -2.67 3.42 10.27
CA ASP A 164 -1.51 3.55 11.15
C ASP A 164 -2.01 3.90 12.56
N PHE A 165 -1.82 2.99 13.51
CA PHE A 165 -2.31 3.08 14.88
C PHE A 165 -1.14 3.11 15.85
N CYS A 166 -1.13 4.08 16.77
CA CYS A 166 -0.08 4.17 17.79
C CYS A 166 -0.21 3.08 18.86
N CYS A 167 -1.43 2.59 19.04
CA CYS A 167 -1.83 2.04 20.31
C CYS A 167 -2.99 1.07 20.09
N TRP A 168 -2.68 -0.16 19.70
CA TRP A 168 -3.62 -1.27 19.85
C TRP A 168 -3.85 -1.52 21.34
N ASP A 169 -5.07 -1.31 21.85
CA ASP A 169 -5.39 -1.68 23.22
C ASP A 169 -5.83 -3.14 23.30
N GLY A 170 -4.89 -4.02 23.65
CA GLY A 170 -5.09 -5.46 23.67
C GLY A 170 -3.78 -6.21 23.88
N GLU A 171 -3.91 -7.52 24.04
CA GLU A 171 -2.81 -8.42 24.36
C GLU A 171 -2.78 -9.60 23.40
N VAL A 172 -1.59 -10.00 22.97
CA VAL A 172 -1.37 -11.17 22.13
C VAL A 172 -0.20 -11.97 22.68
N GLU A 173 -0.35 -13.29 22.75
CA GLU A 173 0.73 -14.21 23.08
C GLU A 173 0.85 -15.30 22.01
N PHE A 174 2.03 -15.40 21.40
CA PHE A 174 2.43 -16.51 20.53
C PHE A 174 3.21 -17.54 21.34
N THR A 175 2.91 -18.82 21.15
CA THR A 175 3.65 -19.94 21.75
C THR A 175 3.79 -21.10 20.77
N ASN A 176 4.86 -21.88 20.88
CA ASN A 176 5.02 -23.15 20.15
C ASN A 176 5.36 -24.33 21.11
N PRO A 177 5.26 -25.60 20.65
CA PRO A 177 5.61 -26.77 21.47
C PRO A 177 7.07 -26.87 21.89
N GLU A 178 7.98 -26.15 21.22
CA GLU A 178 9.42 -26.14 21.55
C GLU A 178 9.72 -25.19 22.73
N GLY A 179 8.75 -24.36 23.09
CA GLY A 179 8.82 -23.46 24.24
C GLY A 179 9.11 -22.01 23.87
N ASP A 180 9.18 -21.68 22.58
CA ASP A 180 9.26 -20.29 22.15
C ASP A 180 7.98 -19.57 22.52
N ARG A 181 8.14 -18.35 23.03
CA ARG A 181 7.02 -17.44 23.30
C ARG A 181 7.35 -16.02 22.86
N ALA A 182 6.34 -15.30 22.39
CA ALA A 182 6.40 -13.86 22.22
C ALA A 182 5.11 -13.24 22.74
N TYR A 183 5.21 -12.12 23.45
CA TYR A 183 4.07 -11.42 24.02
C TYR A 183 4.08 -9.97 23.55
N LEU A 184 2.92 -9.50 23.11
CA LEU A 184 2.67 -8.13 22.68
C LEU A 184 1.54 -7.54 23.52
N SER A 185 1.74 -6.31 23.98
CA SER A 185 0.72 -5.49 24.60
C SER A 185 0.92 -4.04 24.18
N SER A 186 -0.15 -3.29 23.95
CA SER A 186 -0.07 -1.86 23.60
C SER A 186 0.86 -1.59 22.39
N PHE A 187 0.78 -2.45 21.36
CA PHE A 187 1.64 -2.38 20.19
C PHE A 187 1.10 -1.40 19.14
N SER A 188 1.96 -0.91 18.27
CA SER A 188 1.58 0.03 17.20
C SER A 188 1.64 -0.62 15.83
N SER A 189 1.28 0.12 14.80
CA SER A 189 1.51 -0.29 13.41
C SER A 189 2.98 -0.57 13.09
N SER A 190 3.93 -0.22 13.95
CA SER A 190 5.32 -0.67 13.81
C SER A 190 5.50 -2.19 13.91
N GLN A 191 4.49 -2.89 14.45
CA GLN A 191 4.48 -4.34 14.64
C GLN A 191 3.29 -5.00 13.91
N LYS A 192 2.77 -4.32 12.88
CA LYS A 192 1.55 -4.68 12.15
C LYS A 192 1.60 -6.08 11.55
N TYR A 193 2.74 -6.47 11.01
CA TYR A 193 2.93 -7.77 10.36
C TYR A 193 3.81 -8.66 11.23
N VAL A 194 3.31 -9.86 11.54
CA VAL A 194 4.03 -10.86 12.33
C VAL A 194 4.55 -11.96 11.43
N ILE A 195 5.83 -12.27 11.60
CA ILE A 195 6.52 -13.37 10.94
C ILE A 195 6.89 -14.38 12.02
N LEU A 196 6.48 -15.63 11.82
CA LEU A 196 6.69 -16.73 12.74
C LEU A 196 7.68 -17.69 12.09
N GLU A 197 8.53 -18.31 12.90
CA GLU A 197 9.46 -19.33 12.43
C GLU A 197 8.68 -20.54 11.88
N GLN A 198 9.14 -21.01 10.71
CA GLN A 198 8.58 -22.16 10.01
C GLN A 198 8.96 -23.47 10.69
N GLY A 199 8.20 -24.54 10.45
CA GLY A 199 8.45 -25.87 11.00
C GLY A 199 7.78 -26.13 12.35
N HIS A 200 6.91 -25.22 12.81
CA HIS A 200 6.22 -25.32 14.10
C HIS A 200 4.72 -25.12 13.95
N VAL A 201 3.97 -25.70 14.89
CA VAL A 201 2.55 -25.38 15.10
C VAL A 201 2.47 -24.31 16.18
N TRP A 202 2.09 -23.09 15.82
CA TRP A 202 1.97 -21.97 16.73
C TRP A 202 0.57 -21.88 17.33
N THR A 203 0.48 -21.43 18.57
CA THR A 203 -0.75 -21.03 19.24
C THR A 203 -0.69 -19.55 19.53
N MET A 204 -1.70 -18.81 19.07
CA MET A 204 -1.87 -17.38 19.35
C MET A 204 -3.07 -17.21 20.28
N ASN A 205 -2.83 -16.71 21.49
CA ASN A 205 -3.86 -16.24 22.41
C ASN A 205 -4.02 -14.73 22.25
N TYR A 206 -5.24 -14.23 22.31
CA TYR A 206 -5.50 -12.80 22.16
C TYR A 206 -6.61 -12.31 23.10
N VAL A 207 -6.53 -11.03 23.43
CA VAL A 207 -7.57 -10.26 24.13
C VAL A 207 -7.66 -8.88 23.48
N PHE A 208 -8.87 -8.42 23.16
CA PHE A 208 -9.15 -7.07 22.68
C PHE A 208 -9.66 -6.20 23.83
N TYR A 209 -9.16 -4.96 23.95
CA TYR A 209 -9.70 -3.93 24.85
C TYR A 209 -10.28 -2.74 24.08
N GLU A 210 -10.38 -2.87 22.75
CA GLU A 210 -10.92 -1.87 21.84
C GLU A 210 -11.82 -2.53 20.79
N TYR A 211 -12.78 -1.76 20.28
CA TYR A 211 -13.93 -2.27 19.51
C TYR A 211 -13.59 -2.56 18.04
N ASP A 212 -12.71 -1.79 17.42
CA ASP A 212 -12.51 -1.73 15.97
C ASP A 212 -11.15 -2.27 15.52
N ILE A 213 -10.47 -2.98 16.41
CA ILE A 213 -9.19 -3.66 16.16
C ILE A 213 -9.39 -5.14 15.83
N GLY A 214 -8.45 -5.73 15.11
CA GLY A 214 -8.53 -7.14 14.74
C GLY A 214 -7.31 -7.62 13.98
N PHE A 215 -7.29 -8.89 13.66
CA PHE A 215 -6.17 -9.47 12.93
C PHE A 215 -6.62 -10.48 11.89
N ILE A 216 -5.73 -10.71 10.92
CA ILE A 216 -5.93 -11.63 9.82
C ILE A 216 -4.91 -12.74 9.93
N VAL A 217 -5.38 -13.98 9.86
CA VAL A 217 -4.54 -15.18 9.74
C VAL A 217 -5.08 -16.03 8.60
N GLU A 218 -4.23 -16.35 7.63
CA GLU A 218 -4.60 -17.13 6.43
C GLU A 218 -5.80 -16.58 5.65
N GLY A 219 -6.02 -15.26 5.73
CA GLY A 219 -7.15 -14.57 5.08
C GLY A 219 -8.46 -14.58 5.89
N GLU A 220 -8.49 -15.27 7.03
CA GLU A 220 -9.62 -15.23 7.97
C GLU A 220 -9.46 -14.06 8.95
N ASN A 221 -10.55 -13.32 9.17
CA ASN A 221 -10.57 -12.15 10.05
C ASN A 221 -11.03 -12.54 11.46
N TYR A 222 -10.35 -11.99 12.47
CA TYR A 222 -10.69 -12.12 13.87
C TYR A 222 -10.77 -10.72 14.49
N GLY A 223 -11.98 -10.36 14.93
CA GLY A 223 -12.30 -9.07 15.53
C GLY A 223 -12.87 -8.03 14.57
N GLY A 224 -12.72 -6.74 14.88
CA GLY A 224 -13.26 -5.59 14.13
C GLY A 224 -14.64 -5.08 14.58
N ASP A 225 -15.29 -5.77 15.53
CA ASP A 225 -16.48 -5.30 16.26
C ASP A 225 -16.51 -6.01 17.62
N ASN A 226 -15.47 -5.79 18.41
CA ASN A 226 -15.18 -6.55 19.64
C ASN A 226 -15.88 -5.94 20.85
N ASP A 227 -16.23 -6.78 21.83
CA ASP A 227 -16.49 -6.29 23.19
C ASP A 227 -15.17 -6.13 23.98
N GLU A 228 -15.14 -5.21 24.95
CA GLU A 228 -13.99 -5.06 25.87
C GLU A 228 -13.72 -6.38 26.64
N GLY A 229 -12.50 -6.91 26.49
CA GLY A 229 -12.08 -8.19 27.06
C GLY A 229 -12.43 -9.41 26.20
N GLU A 230 -12.99 -9.22 25.00
CA GLU A 230 -13.19 -10.31 24.05
C GLU A 230 -11.86 -10.99 23.73
N SER A 231 -11.84 -12.32 23.83
CA SER A 231 -10.61 -13.09 23.79
C SER A 231 -10.80 -14.47 23.16
N GLY A 232 -9.70 -15.03 22.70
CA GLY A 232 -9.70 -16.34 22.06
C GLY A 232 -8.32 -16.93 21.87
N THR A 233 -8.31 -18.08 21.21
CA THR A 233 -7.10 -18.83 20.88
C THR A 233 -7.24 -19.38 19.48
N ILE A 234 -6.20 -19.23 18.67
CA ILE A 234 -6.10 -19.85 17.34
C ILE A 234 -4.81 -20.66 17.21
N THR A 235 -4.81 -21.58 16.25
CA THR A 235 -3.64 -22.37 15.86
C THR A 235 -3.22 -21.97 14.46
N ILE A 236 -1.91 -21.78 14.27
CA ILE A 236 -1.26 -21.45 12.99
C ILE A 236 -0.28 -22.57 12.69
N ASP A 237 -0.56 -23.41 11.70
CA ASP A 237 0.25 -24.59 11.38
C ASP A 237 1.24 -24.25 10.26
N LEU A 238 2.52 -24.17 10.62
CA LEU A 238 3.63 -23.89 9.71
C LEU A 238 4.56 -25.12 9.55
N SER A 239 4.07 -26.33 9.85
CA SER A 239 4.87 -27.56 9.84
C SER A 239 5.13 -28.19 8.47
#